data_AF-A0A819LJR6-F1
#
_entry.id   AF-A0A819LJR6-F1
#
_cell.length_a   1.000
_cell.length_b   1.000
_cell.length_c   1.000
_cell.angle_alpha   90.00
_cell.angle_beta   90.00
_cell.angle_gamma   90.00
#
_symmetry.space_group_name_H-M   'P 1'
#
loop_
_entity.id
_entity.type
_entity.pdbx_description
1 polymer ?
#
loop_
_entity_poly.entity_id
_entity_poly.type
_entity_poly.pdbx_seq_one_letter_code
_entity_poly.pdbx_strand_id
1 'polypeptide(L)'
;TTSTTSTSTTSTTTTTTTTSTTTTTTTSTTTTTTTSTTTTTTTSTTTTTTTSTTTTTTTTSTTTTTTTTTVYDACAHLRWNQTGVVVAGTGSSGSGSTQFDKSACLVIDASNTLYVCDHHNDRVQKWLSSATSGTTKAG
;
A
#
# COMPACT_ATOMS: atom_id res chain seq x y z
N THR A 1 40.30 44.83 -14.20
CA THR A 1 39.50 44.29 -13.09
C THR A 1 39.41 42.79 -13.29
N THR A 2 40.22 42.02 -12.56
CA THR A 2 40.28 40.56 -12.71
C THR A 2 39.05 39.95 -12.01
N SER A 3 38.11 39.43 -12.80
CA SER A 3 36.95 38.71 -12.29
C SER A 3 37.43 37.37 -11.72
N THR A 4 37.33 37.20 -10.41
CA THR A 4 37.61 35.92 -9.75
C THR A 4 36.43 34.99 -9.96
N THR A 5 36.60 33.98 -10.81
CA THR A 5 35.69 32.84 -10.89
C THR A 5 35.73 32.09 -9.56
N SER A 6 34.64 32.13 -8.79
CA SER A 6 34.52 31.34 -7.56
C SER A 6 34.33 29.88 -7.92
N THR A 7 35.37 29.07 -7.72
CA THR A 7 35.30 27.61 -7.85
C THR A 7 34.54 27.06 -6.63
N SER A 8 33.35 26.49 -6.83
CA SER A 8 32.65 25.72 -5.81
C SER A 8 32.83 24.24 -6.06
N THR A 9 33.15 23.47 -5.02
CA THR A 9 33.21 22.01 -5.09
C THR A 9 32.14 21.41 -4.19
N THR A 10 31.41 20.43 -4.72
CA THR A 10 30.39 19.65 -4.00
C THR A 10 30.79 18.19 -4.01
N SER A 11 30.79 17.55 -2.84
CA SER A 11 31.00 16.12 -2.69
C SER A 11 29.83 15.52 -1.92
N THR A 12 29.32 14.39 -2.41
CA THR A 12 28.22 13.65 -1.77
C THR A 12 28.68 12.23 -1.48
N THR A 13 28.53 11.82 -0.23
CA THR A 13 28.79 10.44 0.22
C THR A 13 27.49 9.87 0.77
N THR A 14 27.07 8.71 0.26
CA THR A 14 25.89 7.99 0.74
C THR A 14 26.28 6.63 1.29
N THR A 15 25.84 6.35 2.51
CA THR A 15 26.02 5.06 3.18
C THR A 15 24.66 4.45 3.45
N THR A 16 24.46 3.20 3.04
CA THR A 16 23.22 2.45 3.28
C THR A 16 23.53 1.21 4.11
N THR A 17 22.83 1.05 5.23
CA THR A 17 22.94 -0.11 6.11
C THR A 17 21.59 -0.83 6.14
N THR A 18 21.58 -2.12 5.83
CA THR A 18 20.37 -2.95 5.90
C THR A 18 20.57 -4.08 6.91
N THR A 19 19.66 -4.18 7.88
CA THR A 19 19.66 -5.23 8.89
C THR A 19 18.35 -6.01 8.76
N SER A 20 18.43 -7.34 8.69
CA SER A 20 17.25 -8.20 8.63
C SER A 20 17.23 -9.17 9.79
N THR A 21 16.07 -9.35 10.41
CA THR A 21 15.81 -10.33 11.47
C THR A 21 14.63 -11.20 11.05
N THR A 22 14.71 -12.51 11.31
CA THR A 22 13.62 -13.43 11.01
C THR A 22 13.33 -14.27 12.24
N THR A 23 12.06 -14.38 12.58
CA THR A 23 11.56 -15.15 13.71
C THR A 23 10.53 -16.14 13.19
N THR A 24 10.75 -17.42 13.48
CA THR A 24 9.79 -18.47 13.14
C THR A 24 9.19 -19.01 14.43
N THR A 25 7.87 -19.08 14.48
CA THR A 25 7.13 -19.63 15.61
C THR A 25 6.21 -20.73 15.10
N THR A 26 6.37 -21.92 15.68
CA THR A 26 5.53 -23.07 15.39
C THR A 26 4.55 -23.23 16.54
N THR A 27 3.26 -23.13 16.24
CA THR A 27 2.19 -23.28 17.23
C THR A 27 1.30 -24.43 16.78
N SER A 28 1.25 -25.51 17.56
CA SER A 28 0.61 -26.77 17.18
C SER A 28 1.24 -27.43 15.94
N THR A 29 1.02 -28.73 15.73
CA THR A 29 1.75 -29.57 14.76
C THR A 29 1.56 -29.19 13.27
N THR A 30 0.74 -28.20 12.94
CA THR A 30 0.32 -27.88 11.57
C THR A 30 0.37 -26.39 11.20
N THR A 31 0.82 -25.51 12.11
CA THR A 31 0.91 -24.06 11.81
C THR A 31 2.31 -23.53 12.08
N THR A 32 2.95 -23.07 11.00
CA THR A 32 4.23 -22.35 11.07
C THR A 32 4.03 -20.91 10.64
N THR A 33 4.39 -19.97 11.52
CA THR A 33 4.39 -18.54 11.22
C THR A 33 5.83 -18.05 11.15
N THR A 34 6.20 -17.46 10.02
CA THR A 34 7.50 -16.83 9.81
C THR A 34 7.31 -15.34 9.68
N THR A 35 7.91 -14.57 10.58
CA THR A 35 7.93 -13.11 10.55
C THR A 35 9.34 -12.66 10.21
N SER A 36 9.50 -11.95 9.11
CA SER A 36 10.76 -11.32 8.71
C SER A 36 10.63 -9.81 8.84
N THR A 37 11.56 -9.16 9.52
CA THR A 37 11.65 -7.71 9.62
C THR A 37 12.95 -7.25 8.99
N THR A 38 12.86 -6.31 8.06
CA THR A 38 14.01 -5.70 7.40
C THR A 38 13.99 -4.21 7.68
N THR A 39 15.08 -3.70 8.24
CA THR A 39 15.29 -2.28 8.50
C THR A 39 16.41 -1.78 7.61
N THR A 40 16.13 -0.78 6.79
CA THR A 40 17.09 -0.10 5.93
C THR A 40 17.28 1.33 6.41
N THR A 41 18.52 1.69 6.72
CA THR A 41 18.91 3.05 7.10
C THR A 41 19.82 3.62 6.02
N THR A 42 19.46 4.75 5.44
CA THR A 42 20.24 5.47 4.43
C THR A 42 20.69 6.81 5.00
N THR A 43 21.99 7.06 5.02
CA THR A 43 22.59 8.32 5.44
C THR A 43 23.31 8.95 4.25
N SER A 44 22.90 10.16 3.86
CA SER A 44 23.57 10.94 2.81
C SER A 44 24.19 12.18 3.43
N THR A 45 25.48 12.40 3.15
CA THR A 45 26.22 13.60 3.58
C THR A 45 26.65 14.36 2.34
N THR A 46 26.26 15.62 2.26
CA THR A 46 26.66 16.55 1.20
C THR A 46 27.52 17.64 1.81
N THR A 47 28.73 17.80 1.28
CA THR A 47 29.66 18.87 1.67
C THR A 47 29.85 19.80 0.49
N THR A 48 29.56 21.09 0.70
CA THR A 48 29.76 22.15 -0.28
C THR A 48 30.79 23.13 0.26
N THR A 49 31.84 23.36 -0.51
CA THR A 49 32.88 24.35 -0.19
C THR A 49 32.77 25.50 -1.18
N THR A 50 32.61 26.71 -0.66
CA THR A 50 32.74 27.98 -1.38
C THR A 50 33.89 28.77 -0.78
N THR A 51 34.47 29.69 -1.53
CA THR A 51 35.61 30.51 -1.09
C THR A 51 35.30 31.12 0.29
N SER A 52 36.04 30.66 1.31
CA SER A 52 35.93 31.03 2.74
C SER A 52 34.79 30.40 3.56
N THR A 53 33.99 29.46 3.05
CA THR A 53 32.92 28.82 3.82
C THR A 53 32.70 27.36 3.42
N THR A 54 32.66 26.45 4.40
CA THR A 54 32.34 25.03 4.22
C THR A 54 31.01 24.74 4.90
N THR A 55 30.06 24.16 4.17
CA THR A 55 28.76 23.72 4.70
C THR A 55 28.60 22.22 4.51
N THR A 56 28.32 21.50 5.59
CA THR A 56 28.06 20.05 5.58
C THR A 56 26.62 19.80 6.01
N THR A 57 25.88 19.04 5.22
CA THR A 57 24.50 18.63 5.53
C THR A 57 24.42 17.11 5.50
N THR A 58 23.98 16.52 6.60
CA THR A 58 23.76 15.07 6.71
C THR A 58 22.26 14.80 6.86
N THR A 59 21.73 13.90 6.06
CA THR A 59 20.33 13.46 6.08
C THR A 59 20.27 11.96 6.27
N THR A 60 19.57 11.51 7.30
CA THR A 60 19.36 10.08 7.61
C THR A 60 17.90 9.72 7.45
N SER A 61 17.60 8.61 6.78
CA SER A 61 16.25 8.07 6.60
C SER A 61 16.24 6.59 6.93
N THR A 62 15.26 6.15 7.72
CA THR A 62 15.11 4.76 8.14
C THR A 62 13.76 4.21 7.70
N THR A 63 13.75 3.03 7.09
CA THR A 63 12.55 2.33 6.64
C THR A 63 12.55 0.92 7.20
N THR A 64 11.49 0.54 7.91
CA THR A 64 11.32 -0.82 8.46
C THR A 64 10.14 -1.49 7.77
N THR A 65 10.37 -2.67 7.20
CA THR A 65 9.36 -3.52 6.56
C THR A 65 9.25 -4.84 7.31
N THR A 66 8.06 -5.18 7.80
CA THR A 66 7.78 -6.47 8.44
C THR A 66 6.84 -7.28 7.57
N THR A 67 7.25 -8.50 7.21
CA THR A 67 6.47 -9.46 6.43
C THR A 67 6.20 -10.69 7.29
N THR A 68 4.93 -11.03 7.48
CA THR A 68 4.51 -12.23 8.22
C THR A 68 3.88 -13.21 7.24
N THR A 69 4.43 -14.42 7.14
CA THR A 69 3.94 -15.50 6.29
C THR A 69 3.52 -16.68 7.17
N THR A 70 2.25 -17.06 7.09
CA THR A 70 1.73 -18.26 7.77
C THR A 70 1.54 -19.36 6.73
N VAL A 71 2.26 -20.47 6.90
CA VAL A 71 2.24 -21.61 5.99
C VAL A 71 1.37 -22.71 6.58
N TYR A 72 0.37 -23.15 5.82
CA TYR A 72 -0.50 -24.28 6.16
C TYR A 72 -0.23 -25.42 5.17
N ASP A 73 -0.02 -26.64 5.69
CA ASP A 73 0.25 -27.83 4.87
C ASP A 73 -1.03 -28.29 4.14
N ALA A 74 -0.89 -28.70 2.88
CA ALA A 74 -1.92 -28.54 1.85
C ALA A 74 -3.00 -29.64 1.75
N CYS A 75 -4.26 -29.25 1.89
CA CYS A 75 -5.40 -29.67 1.06
C CYS A 75 -6.15 -28.38 0.71
N ALA A 76 -6.16 -27.97 -0.55
CA ALA A 76 -6.57 -26.64 -0.99
C ALA A 76 -8.07 -26.36 -0.80
N HIS A 77 -8.47 -26.00 0.43
CA HIS A 77 -9.54 -25.03 0.60
C HIS A 77 -8.93 -23.65 0.34
N LEU A 78 -9.46 -22.91 -0.64
CA LEU A 78 -9.31 -21.46 -0.75
C LEU A 78 -9.90 -20.83 0.52
N ARG A 79 -9.13 -20.85 1.61
CA ARG A 79 -9.43 -20.07 2.80
C ARG A 79 -8.95 -18.67 2.50
N TRP A 80 -9.90 -17.76 2.31
CA TRP A 80 -9.65 -16.33 2.37
C TRP A 80 -9.05 -16.03 3.75
N ASN A 81 -7.72 -15.96 3.86
CA ASN A 81 -7.03 -15.63 5.10
C ASN A 81 -6.95 -14.11 5.34
N GLN A 82 -7.69 -13.33 4.55
CA GLN A 82 -7.76 -11.88 4.65
C GLN A 82 -9.17 -11.46 5.03
N THR A 83 -9.26 -10.47 5.92
CA THR A 83 -10.50 -9.75 6.18
C THR A 83 -10.95 -9.11 4.87
N GLY A 84 -12.14 -9.50 4.38
CA GLY A 84 -12.75 -8.84 3.23
C GLY A 84 -13.06 -7.38 3.56
N VAL A 85 -12.81 -6.48 2.62
CA VAL A 85 -13.20 -5.06 2.73
C VAL A 85 -14.49 -4.86 1.97
N VAL A 86 -15.43 -4.12 2.56
CA VAL A 86 -16.65 -3.70 1.87
C VAL A 86 -16.26 -2.66 0.83
N VAL A 87 -16.43 -3.00 -0.45
CA VAL A 87 -16.12 -2.11 -1.59
C VAL A 87 -17.37 -1.46 -2.20
N ALA A 88 -18.57 -1.93 -1.81
CA ALA A 88 -19.84 -1.35 -2.19
C ALA A 88 -20.96 -1.76 -1.24
N GLY A 89 -21.91 -0.86 -1.04
CA GLY A 89 -23.06 -1.08 -0.18
C GLY A 89 -22.74 -0.96 1.32
N THR A 90 -23.78 -1.03 2.15
CA THR A 90 -23.69 -0.92 3.61
C THR A 90 -24.12 -2.20 4.34
N GLY A 91 -24.52 -3.24 3.60
CA GLY A 91 -25.05 -4.49 4.16
C GLY A 91 -26.54 -4.46 4.48
N SER A 92 -27.22 -3.32 4.34
CA SER A 92 -28.67 -3.18 4.54
C SER A 92 -29.40 -3.07 3.20
N SER A 93 -30.55 -3.74 3.08
CA SER A 93 -31.44 -3.58 1.91
C SER A 93 -32.06 -2.18 1.88
N GLY A 94 -32.20 -1.61 0.68
CA GLY A 94 -32.87 -0.34 0.45
C GLY A 94 -32.55 0.28 -0.91
N SER A 95 -33.14 1.44 -1.18
CA SER A 95 -33.01 2.19 -2.44
C SER A 95 -31.98 3.33 -2.39
N GLY A 96 -31.34 3.56 -1.24
CA GLY A 96 -30.30 4.57 -1.08
C GLY A 96 -29.09 4.33 -2.00
N SER A 97 -28.27 5.35 -2.23
CA SER A 97 -27.06 5.26 -3.06
C SER A 97 -25.98 4.33 -2.47
N THR A 98 -26.12 3.96 -1.20
CA THR A 98 -25.24 3.06 -0.46
C THR A 98 -25.90 1.73 -0.12
N GLN A 99 -27.05 1.44 -0.72
CA GLN A 99 -27.86 0.25 -0.46
C GLN A 99 -28.18 -0.46 -1.77
N PHE A 100 -28.50 -1.75 -1.64
CA PHE A 100 -28.97 -2.60 -2.73
C PHE A 100 -30.23 -3.33 -2.28
N ASP A 101 -31.16 -3.62 -3.18
CA ASP A 101 -32.27 -4.51 -2.91
C ASP A 101 -32.28 -5.68 -3.91
N LYS A 102 -32.09 -6.88 -3.36
CA LYS A 102 -31.95 -8.16 -4.09
C LYS A 102 -31.07 -8.08 -5.34
N SER A 103 -29.85 -7.58 -5.23
CA SER A 103 -28.92 -7.54 -6.37
C SER A 103 -28.69 -8.93 -6.97
N ALA A 104 -28.65 -9.00 -8.31
CA ALA A 104 -28.63 -10.26 -9.05
C ALA A 104 -27.28 -10.56 -9.70
N CYS A 105 -26.50 -9.53 -10.03
CA CYS A 105 -25.20 -9.67 -10.67
C CYS A 105 -24.22 -8.55 -10.31
N LEU A 106 -22.93 -8.85 -10.48
CA LEU A 106 -21.84 -7.89 -10.41
C LEU A 106 -20.79 -8.15 -11.50
N VAL A 107 -20.15 -7.10 -11.99
CA VAL A 107 -19.01 -7.17 -12.92
C VAL A 107 -18.00 -6.07 -12.58
N ILE A 108 -16.71 -6.36 -12.78
CA ILE A 108 -15.63 -5.39 -12.58
C ILE A 108 -14.97 -5.13 -13.94
N ASP A 109 -14.82 -3.86 -14.31
CA ASP A 109 -14.12 -3.48 -15.55
C ASP A 109 -12.60 -3.40 -15.37
N ALA A 110 -11.87 -3.20 -16.48
CA ALA A 110 -10.40 -3.07 -16.47
C ALA A 110 -9.88 -1.84 -15.69
N SER A 111 -10.76 -0.90 -15.33
CA SER A 111 -10.44 0.27 -14.50
C SER A 111 -10.76 0.04 -13.02
N ASN A 112 -10.98 -1.21 -12.60
CA ASN A 112 -11.41 -1.59 -11.26
C ASN A 112 -12.70 -0.90 -10.81
N THR A 113 -13.60 -0.60 -11.75
CA THR A 113 -14.94 -0.15 -11.42
C THR A 113 -15.87 -1.34 -11.29
N LEU A 114 -16.59 -1.41 -10.17
CA LEU A 114 -17.66 -2.36 -9.93
C LEU A 114 -18.99 -1.83 -10.47
N TYR A 115 -19.70 -2.67 -11.21
CA TYR A 115 -21.09 -2.44 -11.61
C TYR A 115 -21.96 -3.51 -10.96
N VAL A 116 -23.07 -3.08 -10.35
CA VAL A 116 -24.00 -3.95 -9.64
C VAL A 116 -25.38 -3.82 -10.26
N CYS A 117 -25.98 -4.97 -10.60
CA CYS A 117 -27.36 -5.08 -11.05
C CYS A 117 -28.27 -5.10 -9.82
N ASP A 118 -28.86 -3.97 -9.47
CA ASP A 118 -29.68 -3.78 -8.28
C ASP A 118 -31.16 -4.03 -8.61
N HIS A 119 -31.52 -5.32 -8.68
CA HIS A 119 -32.69 -5.83 -9.41
C HIS A 119 -34.02 -5.27 -8.92
N HIS A 120 -34.28 -5.22 -7.61
CA HIS A 120 -35.54 -4.68 -7.11
C HIS A 120 -35.63 -3.16 -7.15
N ASN A 121 -34.49 -2.48 -7.29
CA ASN A 121 -34.45 -1.04 -7.49
C ASN A 121 -34.42 -0.66 -8.99
N ASP A 122 -34.59 -1.64 -9.89
CA ASP A 122 -34.62 -1.48 -11.35
C ASP A 122 -33.45 -0.64 -11.90
N ARG A 123 -32.25 -0.80 -11.33
CA ARG A 123 -31.10 0.05 -11.67
C ARG A 123 -29.78 -0.70 -11.76
N VAL A 124 -28.84 -0.09 -12.48
CA VAL A 124 -27.43 -0.47 -12.49
C VAL A 124 -26.63 0.59 -11.75
N GLN A 125 -25.96 0.19 -10.67
CA GLN A 125 -25.12 1.06 -9.83
C GLN A 125 -23.64 0.90 -10.20
N LYS A 126 -22.94 2.02 -10.42
CA LYS A 126 -21.49 2.07 -10.62
C LYS A 126 -20.78 2.50 -9.33
N TRP A 127 -19.73 1.77 -8.98
CA TRP A 127 -18.88 1.99 -7.80
C TRP A 127 -17.41 1.99 -8.20
N LEU A 128 -16.70 3.06 -7.86
CA LEU A 128 -15.23 3.07 -7.94
C LEU A 128 -14.67 2.32 -6.73
N SER A 129 -13.47 1.76 -6.86
CA SER A 129 -12.82 0.97 -5.79
C SER A 129 -12.69 1.67 -4.43
N SER A 130 -12.76 3.01 -4.40
CA SER A 130 -12.70 3.85 -3.19
C SER A 130 -13.97 4.67 -2.95
N ALA A 131 -15.04 4.43 -3.70
CA ALA A 131 -16.28 5.20 -3.57
C ALA A 131 -17.03 4.83 -2.28
N THR A 132 -17.56 5.85 -1.60
CA THR A 132 -18.44 5.67 -0.43
C THR A 132 -19.91 5.51 -0.80
N SER A 133 -20.28 5.78 -2.06
CA SER A 133 -21.63 5.62 -2.59
C SER A 133 -21.63 5.29 -4.09
N GLY A 134 -22.69 4.65 -4.54
CA GLY A 134 -22.92 4.30 -5.94
C GLY A 134 -23.55 5.44 -6.72
N THR A 135 -23.28 5.46 -8.02
CA THR A 135 -24.01 6.31 -8.98
C THR A 135 -24.83 5.44 -9.91
N THR A 136 -26.12 5.75 -10.04
CA THR A 136 -26.99 5.11 -11.04
C THR A 136 -26.47 5.42 -12.45
N LYS A 137 -26.25 4.38 -13.26
CA LYS A 137 -25.83 4.51 -14.66
C LYS A 137 -26.92 4.18 -15.66
N ALA A 138 -27.88 3.37 -15.25
CA ALA A 138 -29.07 3.03 -16.01
C ALA A 138 -30.17 2.62 -15.03
N GLY A 139 -31.42 2.86 -15.41
CA GLY A 139 -32.60 2.70 -14.55
C GLY A 139 -33.54 3.88 -14.75
#